data_AF-A0A7X5SZR9-F1
#
_entry.id   AF-A0A7X5SZR9-F1
#
_cell.length_a   1.000
_cell.length_b   1.000
_cell.length_c   1.000
_cell.angle_alpha   90.00
_cell.angle_beta   90.00
_cell.angle_gamma   90.00
#
_symmetry.space_group_name_H-M   'P 1'
#
loop_
_entity.id
_entity.type
_entity.pdbx_description
1 polymer ?
#
loop_
_entity_poly.entity_id
_entity_poly.type
_entity_poly.pdbx_seq_one_letter_code
_entity_poly.pdbx_strand_id
1 'polypeptide(L)'
;MEILSWLLIILAIINFYFLFYNKKIVFELDDRYYNQDDLNKAAVEYLKKQGRNCEVINNTTLLIDGQKYFLSERTICAKVPVQQVVLKKIK
;
A
#
# COMPACT_ATOMS: atom_id res chain seq x y z
N MET A 1 -41.75 2.01 3.82
CA MET A 1 -40.95 0.79 3.58
C MET A 1 -39.80 1.05 2.62
N GLU A 2 -40.01 1.76 1.51
CA GLU A 2 -38.93 1.99 0.52
C GLU A 2 -37.83 2.98 0.94
N ILE A 3 -38.17 4.08 1.62
CA ILE A 3 -37.18 5.09 2.05
C ILE A 3 -36.14 4.50 3.01
N LEU A 4 -36.57 3.64 3.94
CA LEU A 4 -35.68 2.93 4.87
C LEU A 4 -34.76 1.95 4.13
N SER A 5 -35.24 1.32 3.06
CA SER A 5 -34.44 0.43 2.21
C SER A 5 -33.35 1.19 1.45
N TRP A 6 -33.68 2.34 0.85
CA TRP A 6 -32.70 3.21 0.18
C TRP A 6 -31.64 3.75 1.14
N LEU A 7 -32.03 4.09 2.37
CA LEU A 7 -31.10 4.55 3.41
C LEU A 7 -30.05 3.47 3.74
N LEU A 8 -30.47 2.21 3.86
CA LEU A 8 -29.58 1.08 4.13
C LEU A 8 -28.63 0.81 2.95
N ILE A 9 -29.09 0.96 1.71
CA ILE A 9 -28.25 0.80 0.51
C ILE A 9 -27.17 1.90 0.47
N ILE A 10 -27.53 3.16 0.73
CA ILE A 10 -26.56 4.28 0.77
C ILE A 10 -25.52 4.04 1.87
N LEU A 11 -25.96 3.61 3.06
CA LEU A 11 -25.04 3.28 4.16
C LEU A 11 -24.11 2.12 3.81
N ALA A 12 -24.58 1.10 3.09
CA ALA A 12 -23.74 0.01 2.61
C ALA A 12 -22.70 0.49 1.59
N ILE A 13 -23.08 1.37 0.65
CA ILE A 13 -22.16 1.94 -0.35
C ILE A 13 -21.09 2.83 0.32
N ILE A 14 -21.49 3.67 1.28
CA ILE A 14 -20.54 4.52 2.02
C ILE A 14 -19.57 3.65 2.81
N ASN A 15 -20.05 2.64 3.55
CA ASN A 15 -19.19 1.71 4.28
C ASN A 15 -18.25 0.94 3.35
N PHE A 16 -18.75 0.47 2.21
CA PHE A 16 -17.95 -0.20 1.19
C PHE A 16 -16.86 0.74 0.65
N TYR A 17 -17.20 1.98 0.31
CA TYR A 17 -16.24 3.00 -0.11
C TYR A 17 -15.15 3.23 0.95
N PHE A 18 -15.53 3.38 2.22
CA PHE A 18 -14.57 3.55 3.32
C PHE A 18 -13.67 2.32 3.55
N LEU A 19 -14.17 1.11 3.31
CA LEU A 19 -13.39 -0.12 3.38
C LEU A 19 -12.24 -0.13 2.34
N PHE A 20 -12.49 0.38 1.14
CA PHE A 20 -11.49 0.48 0.07
C PHE A 20 -10.68 1.79 0.07
N TYR A 21 -11.10 2.82 0.82
CA TYR A 21 -10.42 4.10 0.87
C TYR A 21 -9.06 4.02 1.60
N ASN A 22 -8.94 3.11 2.59
CA ASN A 22 -7.71 2.90 3.36
C ASN A 22 -6.84 1.78 2.76
N LYS A 23 -6.67 1.76 1.44
CA LYS A 23 -5.81 0.78 0.76
C LYS A 23 -4.35 0.94 1.19
N LYS A 24 -3.87 -0.03 1.96
CA LYS A 24 -2.44 -0.31 2.11
C LYS A 24 -1.99 -1.13 0.91
N ILE A 25 -0.86 -0.78 0.30
CA ILE A 25 -0.22 -1.63 -0.70
C ILE A 25 0.80 -2.48 0.05
N VAL A 26 0.71 -3.79 -0.08
CA VAL A 26 1.57 -4.74 0.63
C VAL A 26 2.10 -5.75 -0.37
N PHE A 27 3.40 -5.96 -0.39
CA PHE A 27 4.07 -6.95 -1.23
C PHE A 27 5.36 -7.45 -0.59
N GLU A 28 5.84 -8.58 -1.06
CA GLU A 28 7.07 -9.22 -0.59
C GLU A 28 8.21 -8.92 -1.58
N LEU A 29 9.42 -8.76 -1.04
CA LEU A 29 10.63 -8.64 -1.83
C LEU A 29 11.33 -10.00 -1.89
N ASP A 30 11.87 -10.32 -3.07
CA ASP A 30 12.63 -11.56 -3.28
C ASP A 30 13.93 -11.57 -2.47
N ASP A 31 14.60 -10.41 -2.41
CA ASP A 31 15.84 -10.19 -1.64
C ASP A 31 15.59 -9.43 -0.33
N ARG A 32 16.54 -9.54 0.60
CA ARG A 32 16.51 -8.81 1.87
C ARG A 32 17.39 -7.55 1.83
N TYR A 33 16.78 -6.42 2.12
CA TYR A 33 17.42 -5.10 2.13
C TYR A 33 17.51 -4.57 3.57
N TYR A 34 18.70 -4.18 4.01
CA TYR A 34 18.93 -3.76 5.41
C TYR A 34 18.98 -2.25 5.60
N ASN A 35 19.15 -1.50 4.53
CA ASN A 35 19.17 -0.04 4.56
C ASN A 35 17.96 0.52 3.79
N GLN A 36 17.54 1.71 4.20
CA GLN A 36 16.34 2.34 3.69
C GLN A 36 16.45 2.72 2.20
N ASP A 37 17.63 3.11 1.73
CA ASP A 37 17.83 3.54 0.35
C ASP A 37 17.67 2.39 -0.63
N ASP A 38 18.27 1.24 -0.35
CA ASP A 38 18.16 0.07 -1.21
C ASP A 38 16.76 -0.56 -1.12
N LEU A 39 16.13 -0.53 0.07
CA LEU A 39 14.72 -0.90 0.23
C LEU A 39 13.80 -0.01 -0.64
N ASN A 40 14.04 1.30 -0.66
CA ASN A 40 13.29 2.24 -1.49
C ASN A 40 13.47 1.94 -2.98
N LYS A 41 14.71 1.70 -3.43
CA LYS A 41 15.00 1.32 -4.84
C LYS A 41 14.29 0.04 -5.24
N ALA A 42 14.38 -1.00 -4.40
CA ALA A 42 13.74 -2.28 -4.64
C ALA A 42 12.20 -2.16 -4.71
N ALA A 43 11.60 -1.40 -3.79
CA ALA A 43 10.16 -1.12 -3.80
C ALA A 43 9.72 -0.37 -5.07
N VAL A 44 10.49 0.64 -5.51
CA VAL A 44 10.22 1.38 -6.75
C VAL A 44 10.33 0.48 -7.97
N GLU A 45 11.38 -0.33 -8.06
CA GLU A 45 11.58 -1.27 -9.17
C GLU A 45 10.44 -2.28 -9.26
N TYR A 46 10.06 -2.87 -8.11
CA TYR A 46 8.93 -3.78 -8.03
C TYR A 46 7.64 -3.13 -8.55
N LEU A 47 7.31 -1.93 -8.05
CA LEU A 47 6.09 -1.23 -8.46
C LEU A 47 6.09 -0.85 -9.95
N LYS A 48 7.25 -0.45 -10.49
CA LYS A 48 7.39 -0.17 -11.93
C LYS A 48 7.20 -1.43 -12.79
N LYS A 49 7.74 -2.58 -12.36
CA LYS A 49 7.50 -3.88 -13.02
C LYS A 49 6.01 -4.25 -13.03
N GLN A 50 5.24 -3.81 -12.03
CA GLN A 50 3.78 -3.96 -11.96
C GLN A 50 3.01 -2.88 -12.75
N GLY A 51 3.69 -2.05 -13.54
CA GLY A 51 3.07 -1.01 -14.38
C GLY A 51 2.61 0.24 -13.62
N ARG A 52 3.08 0.45 -12.38
CA ARG A 52 2.75 1.63 -11.57
C ARG A 52 3.80 2.72 -11.80
N ASN A 53 3.40 3.98 -11.82
CA ASN A 53 4.37 5.07 -11.76
C ASN A 53 4.80 5.25 -10.30
N CYS A 54 6.10 5.16 -10.02
CA CYS A 54 6.63 5.21 -8.67
C CYS A 54 7.96 5.96 -8.59
N GLU A 55 8.08 6.90 -7.65
CA GLU A 55 9.28 7.69 -7.39
C GLU A 55 9.53 7.84 -5.88
N VAL A 56 10.80 8.00 -5.49
CA VAL A 56 11.18 8.31 -4.11
C VAL A 56 11.08 9.82 -3.92
N ILE A 57 10.29 10.29 -2.95
CA ILE A 57 10.19 11.72 -2.59
C ILE A 57 11.18 12.06 -1.47
N ASN A 58 11.31 11.15 -0.50
CA ASN A 58 12.25 11.25 0.60
C ASN A 58 12.53 9.85 1.18
N ASN A 59 13.35 9.79 2.23
CA ASN A 59 13.83 8.55 2.82
C ASN A 59 12.72 7.51 3.15
N THR A 60 11.51 7.94 3.48
CA THR A 60 10.41 7.02 3.84
C THR A 60 9.13 7.24 3.05
N THR A 61 9.16 8.08 2.00
CA THR A 61 7.97 8.45 1.24
C THR A 61 8.15 8.17 -0.23
N LEU A 62 7.21 7.39 -0.78
CA LEU A 62 7.08 7.14 -2.21
C LEU A 62 5.89 7.94 -2.80
N LEU A 63 6.06 8.43 -4.03
CA LEU A 63 4.96 8.92 -4.86
C LEU A 63 4.53 7.77 -5.77
N ILE A 64 3.30 7.28 -5.61
CA ILE A 64 2.76 6.17 -6.40
C ILE A 64 1.50 6.67 -7.10
N ASP A 65 1.52 6.72 -8.43
CA ASP A 65 0.44 7.27 -9.27
C ASP A 65 -0.12 8.62 -8.77
N GLY A 66 0.80 9.52 -8.43
CA GLY A 66 0.47 10.87 -7.93
C GLY A 66 -0.02 10.93 -6.48
N GLN A 67 0.01 9.82 -5.74
CA GLN A 67 -0.41 9.75 -4.33
C GLN A 67 0.79 9.43 -3.43
N LYS A 68 0.89 10.09 -2.28
CA LYS A 68 2.01 9.88 -1.35
C LYS A 68 1.76 8.69 -0.44
N TYR A 69 2.78 7.85 -0.26
CA TYR A 69 2.75 6.69 0.61
C TYR A 69 3.96 6.69 1.53
N PHE A 70 3.71 6.45 2.81
CA PHE A 70 4.75 6.13 3.78
C PHE A 70 5.16 4.66 3.61
N LEU A 71 6.43 4.43 3.38
CA LEU A 71 7.04 3.11 3.27
C LEU A 71 7.50 2.64 4.65
N SER A 72 7.07 1.43 5.00
CA SER A 72 7.53 0.69 6.17
C SER A 72 7.75 -0.76 5.76
N GLU A 73 8.45 -1.52 6.59
CA GLU A 73 8.68 -2.94 6.34
C GLU A 73 8.40 -3.77 7.59
N ARG A 74 8.16 -5.06 7.36
CA ARG A 74 8.13 -6.08 8.41
C ARG A 74 8.68 -7.38 7.89
N THR A 75 9.22 -8.20 8.78
CA THR A 75 9.53 -9.60 8.45
C THR A 75 8.31 -10.46 8.77
N ILE A 76 7.89 -11.29 7.81
CA ILE A 76 6.87 -12.32 8.03
C ILE A 76 7.57 -13.66 8.20
N CYS A 77 7.43 -14.25 9.38
CA CYS A 77 8.01 -15.55 9.70
C CYS A 77 7.01 -16.66 9.39
N ALA A 78 6.94 -17.07 8.12
CA ALA A 78 6.32 -18.33 7.72
C ALA A 78 7.35 -19.47 7.88
N LYS A 79 7.56 -20.31 6.87
CA LYS A 79 8.61 -21.35 6.90
C LYS A 79 10.02 -20.79 6.61
N VAL A 80 10.11 -19.76 5.79
CA VAL A 80 11.32 -18.98 5.51
C VAL A 80 10.99 -17.50 5.77
N PRO A 81 11.82 -16.74 6.51
CA PRO A 81 11.52 -15.32 6.80
C PRO A 81 11.63 -14.43 5.55
N VAL A 82 10.51 -13.83 5.14
CA VAL A 82 10.45 -12.93 3.97
C VAL A 82 10.29 -11.47 4.43
N GLN A 83 10.90 -10.55 3.70
CA GLN A 83 10.75 -9.11 3.91
C GLN A 83 9.52 -8.61 3.16
N GLN A 84 8.60 -7.96 3.88
CA GLN A 84 7.36 -7.44 3.33
C GLN A 84 7.33 -5.92 3.44
N VAL A 85 7.13 -5.27 2.31
CA VAL A 85 6.92 -3.82 2.20
C VAL A 85 5.46 -3.50 2.50
N VAL A 86 5.23 -2.49 3.32
CA VAL A 86 3.91 -1.98 3.69
C VAL A 86 3.86 -0.48 3.40
N LEU A 87 3.07 -0.12 2.40
CA LEU A 87 2.85 1.25 1.97
C LEU A 87 1.51 1.76 2.49
N LYS A 88 1.56 2.79 3.33
CA LYS A 88 0.38 3.43 3.90
C LYS A 88 0.19 4.79 3.25
N LYS A 89 -0.97 5.02 2.63
CA LYS A 89 -1.29 6.32 2.02
C LYS A 89 -1.21 7.42 3.07
N ILE A 90 -0.51 8.51 2.74
CA ILE A 90 -0.43 9.73 3.55
C ILE A 90 -1.63 10.60 3.14
N LYS A 91 -2.37 11.11 4.13
CA LYS A 91 -3.49 12.03 3.90
C LYS A 91 -3.03 13.37 3.37
#